data_AF-A0AAU0ZQX4-F1
#
_entry.id   AF-A0AAU0ZQX4-F1
#
_cell.length_a   1.000
_cell.length_b   1.000
_cell.length_c   1.000
_cell.angle_alpha   90.00
_cell.angle_beta   90.00
_cell.angle_gamma   90.00
#
_symmetry.space_group_name_H-M   'P 1'
#
loop_
_entity.id
_entity.type
_entity.pdbx_description
1 polymer ?
#
loop_
_entity_poly.entity_id
_entity_poly.type
_entity_poly.pdbx_seq_one_letter_code
_entity_poly.pdbx_strand_id
1 'polypeptide(L)'
;MAQHSADPEPALALLNQAADFDPTNERVYRRIIKLQRAVGCDDAAHRTLALLTHRLADIDERPEPAATALLHDAAQTTFAR
;
A
#
# COMPACT_ATOMS: atom_id res chain seq x y z
N MET A 1 12.51 -18.93 17.75
CA MET A 1 12.99 -18.66 16.37
C MET A 1 12.72 -17.18 16.09
N ALA A 2 13.75 -16.35 15.99
CA ALA A 2 13.58 -14.96 15.60
C ALA A 2 13.16 -14.94 14.13
N GLN A 3 11.94 -14.51 13.87
CA GLN A 3 11.43 -14.29 12.52
C GLN A 3 12.31 -13.18 11.93
N HIS A 4 13.19 -13.53 10.99
CA HIS A 4 13.98 -12.55 10.25
C HIS A 4 13.04 -11.90 9.25
N SER A 5 12.22 -10.97 9.73
CA SER A 5 11.40 -10.11 8.88
C SER A 5 12.38 -9.32 8.02
N ALA A 6 12.49 -9.69 6.74
CA ALA A 6 13.26 -8.90 5.79
C ALA A 6 12.80 -7.44 5.90
N ASP A 7 13.77 -6.54 6.10
CA ASP A 7 13.52 -5.12 6.21
C ASP A 7 12.65 -4.64 5.03
N PRO A 8 11.47 -4.04 5.27
CA PRO A 8 10.60 -3.56 4.21
C PRO A 8 11.16 -2.31 3.50
N GLU A 9 12.10 -1.59 4.11
CA GLU A 9 12.54 -0.26 3.65
C GLU A 9 13.12 -0.27 2.22
N PRO A 10 14.00 -1.20 1.82
CA PRO A 10 14.50 -1.25 0.44
C PRO A 10 13.39 -1.49 -0.59
N ALA A 11 12.41 -2.33 -0.25
CA ALA A 11 11.28 -2.61 -1.12
C ALA A 11 10.33 -1.40 -1.22
N LEU A 12 10.07 -0.72 -0.10
CA LEU A 12 9.29 0.52 -0.09
C LEU A 12 9.97 1.61 -0.91
N ALA A 13 11.28 1.79 -0.77
CA ALA A 13 12.05 2.77 -1.53
C ALA A 13 11.94 2.55 -3.05
N LEU A 14 12.10 1.30 -3.49
CA LEU A 14 11.97 0.95 -4.91
C LEU A 14 10.54 1.21 -5.44
N LEU A 15 9.53 0.86 -4.64
CA LEU A 15 8.14 1.09 -5.04
C LEU A 15 7.77 2.56 -5.07
N ASN A 16 8.29 3.38 -4.15
CA ASN A 16 8.10 4.83 -4.19
C ASN A 16 8.73 5.43 -5.45
N GLN A 17 9.94 5.01 -5.82
CA GLN A 17 10.56 5.44 -7.07
C GLN A 17 9.73 5.04 -8.31
N ALA A 18 9.14 3.83 -8.30
CA ALA A 18 8.23 3.41 -9.37
C ALA A 18 6.95 4.27 -9.42
N ALA A 19 6.42 4.67 -8.27
CA ALA A 19 5.26 5.56 -8.17
C ALA A 19 5.58 7.00 -8.61
N ASP A 20 6.83 7.44 -8.52
CA ASP A 20 7.25 8.72 -9.08
C ASP A 20 7.37 8.68 -10.61
N PHE A 21 7.73 7.52 -11.17
CA PHE A 21 7.80 7.32 -12.62
C PHE A 21 6.42 7.17 -13.27
N ASP A 22 5.51 6.45 -12.63
CA ASP A 22 4.14 6.23 -13.11
C ASP A 22 3.12 6.54 -11.98
N PRO A 23 2.73 7.83 -11.83
CA PRO A 23 1.92 8.30 -10.71
C PRO A 23 0.52 7.70 -10.64
N THR A 24 -0.02 7.14 -11.71
CA THR A 24 -1.37 6.56 -11.75
C THR A 24 -1.35 5.04 -11.69
N ASN A 25 -0.17 4.41 -11.55
CA ASN A 25 -0.04 2.95 -11.52
C ASN A 25 -0.54 2.30 -10.23
N GLU A 26 -1.83 1.97 -10.18
CA GLU A 26 -2.46 1.34 -9.03
C GLU A 26 -1.78 0.07 -8.51
N ARG A 27 -1.08 -0.70 -9.36
CA ARG A 27 -0.39 -1.92 -8.92
C ARG A 27 0.75 -1.59 -7.96
N VAL A 28 1.47 -0.49 -8.19
CA VAL A 28 2.57 -0.04 -7.35
C VAL A 28 2.04 0.38 -5.98
N TYR A 29 1.02 1.24 -5.93
CA TYR A 29 0.41 1.68 -4.67
C TYR A 29 -0.18 0.53 -3.86
N ARG A 30 -0.88 -0.42 -4.51
CA ARG A 30 -1.39 -1.61 -3.82
C ARG A 30 -0.28 -2.43 -3.19
N ARG A 31 0.90 -2.47 -3.81
CA ARG A 31 2.06 -3.17 -3.25
C ARG A 31 2.67 -2.42 -2.06
N ILE A 32 2.77 -1.09 -2.14
CA ILE A 32 3.19 -0.21 -1.04
C ILE A 32 2.26 -0.39 0.16
N ILE A 33 0.94 -0.28 -0.05
CA ILE A 33 -0.09 -0.45 0.99
C ILE A 33 0.04 -1.82 1.68
N LYS A 34 0.15 -2.90 0.90
CA LYS A 34 0.33 -4.26 1.47
C LYS A 34 1.59 -4.35 2.34
N LEU A 35 2.68 -3.72 1.93
CA LEU A 35 3.95 -3.77 2.65
C LEU A 35 3.91 -2.93 3.93
N GLN A 36 3.35 -1.72 3.88
CA GLN A 36 3.13 -0.87 5.06
C GLN A 36 2.24 -1.57 6.09
N ARG A 37 1.15 -2.21 5.65
CA ARG A 37 0.27 -3.00 6.53
C ARG A 37 0.97 -4.22 7.13
N ALA A 38 1.80 -4.92 6.35
CA ALA A 38 2.52 -6.08 6.84
C ALA A 38 3.50 -5.75 7.99
N VAL A 39 3.94 -4.49 8.09
CA VAL A 39 4.83 -4.01 9.16
C VAL A 39 4.13 -3.14 10.20
N GLY A 40 2.79 -3.09 10.19
CA GLY A 40 1.98 -2.38 11.19
C GLY A 40 1.88 -0.87 10.99
N CYS A 41 2.27 -0.35 9.83
CA CYS A 41 2.18 1.06 9.49
C CYS A 41 0.85 1.40 8.78
N ASP A 42 -0.28 1.16 9.44
CA ASP A 42 -1.61 1.40 8.85
C ASP A 42 -1.85 2.87 8.47
N ASP A 43 -1.36 3.83 9.27
CA ASP A 43 -1.44 5.27 8.94
C ASP A 43 -0.77 5.59 7.60
N ALA A 44 0.40 5.00 7.35
CA ALA A 44 1.12 5.16 6.10
C ALA A 44 0.32 4.57 4.93
N ALA A 45 -0.33 3.42 5.15
CA ALA A 45 -1.20 2.77 4.17
C ALA A 45 -2.40 3.65 3.79
N HIS A 46 -3.06 4.30 4.76
CA HIS A 46 -4.13 5.26 4.51
C HIS A 46 -3.64 6.49 3.73
N ARG A 47 -2.46 7.03 4.07
CA ARG A 47 -1.85 8.14 3.33
C ARG A 47 -1.54 7.76 1.89
N THR A 48 -1.02 6.56 1.65
CA THR A 48 -0.72 6.07 0.31
C THR A 48 -1.99 5.91 -0.54
N LEU A 49 -3.10 5.42 0.03
CA LEU A 49 -4.38 5.36 -0.70
C LEU A 49 -4.92 6.75 -1.02
N ALA A 50 -4.82 7.70 -0.09
CA ALA A 50 -5.23 9.09 -0.33
C ALA A 50 -4.42 9.74 -1.45
N LEU A 51 -3.10 9.51 -1.49
CA LEU A 51 -2.24 9.98 -2.56
C LEU A 51 -2.64 9.39 -3.93
N LEU A 52 -2.87 8.08 -4.00
CA LEU A 52 -3.35 7.44 -5.22
C LEU A 52 -4.69 8.05 -5.67
N THR A 53 -5.62 8.23 -4.74
CA THR A 53 -6.93 8.82 -5.03
C THR A 53 -6.81 10.21 -5.63
N HIS A 54 -5.90 11.03 -5.10
CA HIS A 54 -5.64 12.36 -5.63
C HIS A 54 -5.07 12.32 -7.05
N ARG A 55 -4.06 11.46 -7.28
CA ARG A 55 -3.41 11.32 -8.60
C ARG A 55 -4.33 10.77 -9.67
N LEU A 56 -5.26 9.87 -9.32
CA LEU A 56 -6.28 9.37 -10.26
C LEU A 56 -7.36 10.41 -10.56
N ALA A 57 -7.70 11.25 -9.57
CA ALA A 57 -8.68 12.32 -9.80
C ALA A 57 -8.22 13.33 -10.85
N ASP A 58 -6.91 13.53 -11.02
CA ASP A 58 -6.35 14.39 -12.08
C ASP A 58 -6.66 13.90 -13.50
N ILE A 59 -7.01 12.61 -13.65
CA ILE A 59 -7.42 11.98 -14.92
C ILE A 59 -8.87 11.51 -14.91
N ASP A 60 -9.69 12.06 -13.99
CA ASP A 60 -11.10 11.69 -13.78
C ASP A 60 -11.34 10.21 -13.43
N GLU A 61 -10.31 9.52 -12.93
CA GLU A 61 -10.38 8.15 -12.46
C GLU A 61 -10.53 8.06 -10.93
N ARG A 62 -10.86 6.86 -10.45
CA ARG A 62 -10.96 6.54 -9.03
C ARG A 62 -10.23 5.24 -8.75
N PRO A 63 -9.72 5.03 -7.52
CA PRO A 63 -9.05 3.78 -7.19
C PRO A 63 -9.95 2.57 -7.43
N GLU A 64 -9.38 1.53 -8.01
CA GLU A 64 -10.04 0.24 -8.16
C GLU A 64 -10.51 -0.28 -6.79
N PRO A 65 -11.63 -1.02 -6.72
CA PRO A 65 -12.11 -1.65 -5.48
C PRO A 65 -11.04 -2.50 -4.79
N ALA A 66 -10.12 -3.09 -5.56
CA ALA A 66 -9.01 -3.86 -5.04
C ALA A 66 -7.98 -3.03 -4.25
N ALA A 67 -7.87 -1.72 -4.49
CA ALA A 67 -7.00 -0.84 -3.72
C ALA A 67 -7.65 -0.41 -2.41
N THR A 68 -8.94 -0.06 -2.44
CA THR A 68 -9.70 0.34 -1.25
C THR A 68 -9.93 -0.83 -0.28
N ALA A 69 -10.16 -2.04 -0.80
CA ALA A 69 -10.33 -3.25 0.01
C ALA A 69 -9.11 -3.58 0.90
N LEU A 70 -7.90 -3.16 0.51
CA LEU A 70 -6.69 -3.41 1.31
C LEU A 70 -6.71 -2.72 2.68
N LEU A 71 -7.50 -1.65 2.83
CA LEU A 71 -7.65 -0.92 4.09
C LEU A 71 -8.96 -1.24 4.81
N HIS A 72 -9.87 -1.97 4.16
CA HIS A 72 -11.13 -2.39 4.77
C HIS A 72 -10.96 -3.64 5.66
N ASP A 73 -9.92 -4.44 5.43
CA ASP A 73 -9.65 -5.64 6.22
C ASP A 73 -8.64 -5.36 7.35
N ALA A 74 -9.13 -4.78 8.45
CA ALA A 74 -8.38 -4.65 9.71
C ALA A 74 -8.89 -5.61 10.80
N ALA A 75 -9.79 -6.55 10.49
CA ALA A 75 -10.46 -7.36 11.51
C ALA A 75 -10.15 -8.87 11.51
N GLN A 76 -9.51 -9.45 10.48
CA GLN A 76 -9.48 -10.92 10.36
C GLN A 76 -8.11 -11.61 10.42
N THR A 77 -6.99 -10.89 10.58
CA THR A 77 -5.65 -11.53 10.67
C THR A 77 -5.01 -11.34 12.05
N THR A 78 -5.69 -11.75 13.12
CA THR A 78 -5.05 -11.97 14.44
C THR A 78 -5.37 -13.34 15.05
N PHE A 79 -6.19 -14.18 14.42
CA PHE A 79 -6.42 -15.54 14.91
C PHE A 79 -6.11 -16.58 13.85
N ALA A 80 -4.83 -16.97 13.76
CA ALA A 80 -4.37 -18.35 13.55
C ALA A 80 -2.85 -18.38 13.27
N ARG A 81 -2.02 -18.50 14.31
CA ARG A 81 -1.13 -19.67 14.53
C ARG A 81 -0.28 -19.53 15.77
#